data_AF-A0A9E2PCG8-F1
#
_entry.id   AF-A0A9E2PCG8-F1
#
_cell.length_a   1.000
_cell.length_b   1.000
_cell.length_c   1.000
_cell.angle_alpha   90.00
_cell.angle_beta   90.00
_cell.angle_gamma   90.00
#
_symmetry.space_group_name_H-M   'P 1'
#
loop_
_entity.id
_entity.type
_entity.pdbx_description
1 polymer ?
#
loop_
_entity_poly.entity_id
_entity_poly.type
_entity_poly.pdbx_seq_one_letter_code
_entity_poly.pdbx_strand_id
1 'polypeptide(L)'
;RRISLPEVRILTTAYDYFILLISVAPFVTGLIARYEIGNYSLWLTIHILCGEVLLIAIPFTKLSHIVLFFASRAQLGMDYAIKRGGTKGKGMVW
;
A
#
# COMPACT_ATOMS: atom_id res chain seq x y z
N ARG A 1 -19.99 0.65 0.60
CA ARG A 1 -19.62 -0.61 1.30
C ARG A 1 -19.45 -0.45 2.81
N ARG A 2 -18.46 0.30 3.32
CA ARG A 2 -18.22 0.40 4.78
C ARG A 2 -19.34 1.09 5.58
N ILE A 3 -20.16 1.91 4.92
CA ILE A 3 -21.31 2.61 5.53
C ILE A 3 -22.60 1.78 5.43
N SER A 4 -22.75 1.02 4.34
CA SER A 4 -23.99 0.34 3.95
C SER A 4 -24.13 -1.07 4.52
N LEU A 5 -23.01 -1.77 4.77
CA LEU A 5 -23.01 -3.13 5.30
C LEU A 5 -22.73 -3.12 6.81
N PRO A 6 -23.67 -3.57 7.67
CA PRO A 6 -23.50 -3.51 9.11
C PRO A 6 -22.32 -4.35 9.61
N GLU A 7 -22.01 -5.48 8.96
CA GLU A 7 -20.90 -6.37 9.32
C GLU A 7 -19.55 -5.66 9.17
N VAL A 8 -19.40 -4.85 8.14
CA VAL A 8 -18.16 -4.10 7.89
C VAL A 8 -18.10 -2.85 8.76
N ARG A 9 -19.24 -2.22 9.05
CA ARG A 9 -19.32 -0.99 9.84
C ARG A 9 -18.89 -1.21 11.29
N ILE A 10 -19.31 -2.33 11.91
CA ILE A 10 -18.95 -2.67 13.29
C ILE A 10 -17.43 -2.86 13.45
N LEU A 11 -16.75 -3.33 12.41
CA LEU A 11 -15.30 -3.56 12.39
C LEU A 11 -14.49 -2.34 11.90
N THR A 12 -15.15 -1.26 11.47
CA THR A 12 -14.48 -0.09 10.90
C THR A 12 -14.16 0.91 12.00
N THR A 13 -12.89 1.32 12.06
CA THR A 13 -12.39 2.34 13.01
C THR A 13 -12.18 3.68 12.30
N ALA A 14 -12.05 4.77 13.06
CA ALA A 14 -11.71 6.09 12.49
C ALA A 14 -10.43 6.05 11.64
N TYR A 15 -9.48 5.22 12.04
CA TYR A 15 -8.23 4.98 11.33
C TYR A 15 -8.42 4.40 9.91
N ASP A 16 -9.45 3.56 9.70
CA ASP A 16 -9.74 3.01 8.37
C ASP A 16 -10.21 4.09 7.39
N TYR A 17 -10.96 5.08 7.87
CA TYR A 17 -11.38 6.22 7.06
C TYR A 17 -10.21 7.16 6.76
N PHE A 18 -9.30 7.35 7.72
CA PHE A 18 -8.09 8.15 7.52
C PHE A 18 -7.19 7.57 6.42
N ILE A 19 -6.95 6.25 6.43
CA ILE A 19 -6.16 5.58 5.39
C ILE A 19 -6.83 5.70 4.03
N LEU A 20 -8.16 5.55 3.96
CA LEU A 20 -8.90 5.71 2.71
C LEU A 20 -8.75 7.14 2.16
N LEU A 21 -8.85 8.15 3.02
CA LEU A 21 -8.70 9.54 2.62
C LEU A 21 -7.30 9.80 2.05
N ILE A 22 -6.24 9.38 2.74
CA ILE A 22 -4.86 9.54 2.26
C ILE A 22 -4.63 8.80 0.95
N SER A 23 -5.18 7.58 0.79
CA SER A 23 -5.01 6.83 -0.46
C SER A 23 -5.71 7.48 -1.65
N VAL A 24 -6.82 8.19 -1.43
CA VAL A 24 -7.62 8.81 -2.50
C VAL A 24 -7.15 10.25 -2.79
N ALA A 25 -6.56 10.94 -1.80
CA ALA A 25 -6.08 12.31 -1.92
C ALA A 25 -5.17 12.59 -3.15
N PRO A 26 -4.13 11.78 -3.45
CA PRO A 26 -3.30 12.04 -4.63
C PRO A 26 -4.07 11.89 -5.94
N PHE A 27 -5.06 10.99 -6.02
CA PHE A 27 -5.90 10.86 -7.22
C PHE A 27 -6.76 12.09 -7.44
N VAL A 28 -7.40 12.60 -6.39
CA VAL A 28 -8.26 13.79 -6.48
C VAL A 28 -7.45 15.03 -6.84
N THR A 29 -6.34 15.27 -6.13
CA THR A 29 -5.48 16.45 -6.36
C THR A 29 -4.81 16.41 -7.73
N GLY A 30 -4.38 15.22 -8.19
CA GLY A 30 -3.80 15.04 -9.52
C GLY A 30 -4.84 15.22 -10.64
N LEU A 31 -6.08 14.77 -10.42
CA LEU A 31 -7.17 14.99 -11.37
C LEU A 31 -7.51 16.48 -11.50
N ILE A 32 -7.58 17.20 -10.38
CA ILE A 32 -7.83 18.64 -10.36
C ILE A 32 -6.70 19.39 -11.09
N ALA A 33 -5.43 19.02 -10.83
CA ALA A 33 -4.29 19.59 -11.54
C ALA A 33 -4.38 19.32 -13.05
N ARG A 34 -4.79 18.12 -13.46
CA ARG A 34 -4.95 17.75 -14.87
C ARG A 34 -6.03 18.53 -15.60
N TYR A 35 -7.13 18.86 -14.93
CA TYR A 35 -8.21 19.67 -15.50
C TYR A 35 -7.93 21.18 -15.38
N GLU A 36 -6.78 21.58 -14.85
CA GLU A 36 -6.39 22.99 -14.66
C GLU A 36 -7.45 23.83 -13.93
N ILE A 37 -8.14 23.21 -12.96
CA ILE A 37 -9.17 23.91 -12.20
C ILE A 37 -8.48 24.84 -11.19
N GLY A 38 -8.41 26.13 -11.50
CA GLY A 38 -7.77 27.13 -10.65
C GLY A 38 -6.25 27.20 -10.85
N ASN A 39 -5.47 27.34 -9.77
CA ASN A 39 -4.02 27.50 -9.89
C ASN A 39 -3.34 26.13 -10.02
N TYR A 40 -2.84 25.83 -11.22
CA TYR A 40 -2.12 24.59 -11.51
C TYR A 40 -0.93 24.34 -10.57
N SER A 41 -0.09 25.36 -10.34
CA SER A 41 1.10 25.21 -9.49
C SER A 41 0.72 24.87 -8.06
N LEU A 42 -0.35 25.46 -7.53
CA LEU A 42 -0.86 25.13 -6.20
C LEU A 42 -1.31 23.67 -6.14
N TRP A 43 -2.12 23.22 -7.08
CA TRP A 43 -2.63 21.85 -7.10
C TRP A 43 -1.53 20.81 -7.30
N LEU A 44 -0.52 21.13 -8.11
CA LEU A 44 0.65 20.30 -8.29
C LEU A 44 1.44 20.16 -6.98
N THR A 45 1.68 21.26 -6.25
CA THR A 45 2.32 21.22 -4.94
C THR A 45 1.53 20.39 -3.94
N ILE A 46 0.20 20.58 -3.86
CA ILE A 46 -0.65 19.77 -2.98
C ILE A 46 -0.60 18.28 -3.37
N HIS A 47 -0.62 17.96 -4.66
CA HIS A 47 -0.52 16.58 -5.14
C HIS A 47 0.78 15.92 -4.69
N ILE A 48 1.91 16.62 -4.84
CA ILE A 48 3.23 16.12 -4.41
C ILE A 48 3.23 15.88 -2.90
N LEU A 49 2.73 16.83 -2.09
CA LEU A 49 2.63 16.68 -0.64
C LEU A 49 1.73 15.49 -0.24
N CYS A 50 0.59 15.29 -0.91
CA CYS A 50 -0.25 14.12 -0.70
C CYS A 50 0.49 12.81 -1.02
N GLY A 51 1.29 12.81 -2.09
CA GLY A 51 2.14 11.68 -2.46
C GLY A 51 3.19 11.35 -1.40
N GLU A 52 3.92 12.35 -0.91
CA GLU A 52 4.92 12.18 0.15
C GLU A 52 4.31 11.65 1.45
N VAL A 53 3.18 12.23 1.88
CA VAL A 53 2.45 11.76 3.08
C VAL A 53 2.00 10.31 2.89
N LEU A 54 1.48 9.94 1.71
CA LEU A 54 1.11 8.56 1.41
C LEU A 54 2.33 7.64 1.50
N LEU A 55 3.46 7.99 0.87
CA LEU A 55 4.67 7.18 0.85
C LEU A 55 5.25 6.95 2.25
N ILE A 56 5.28 7.97 3.10
CA ILE A 56 5.69 7.86 4.51
C ILE A 56 4.71 6.97 5.29
N ALA A 57 3.41 7.06 5.01
CA ALA A 57 2.40 6.30 5.72
C ALA A 57 2.32 4.81 5.31
N ILE A 58 2.74 4.44 4.10
CA ILE A 58 2.65 3.05 3.59
C ILE A 58 3.19 2.00 4.59
N PRO A 59 4.45 2.08 5.10
CA PRO A 59 4.99 1.04 5.98
C PRO A 59 4.33 0.98 7.36
N PHE A 60 3.74 2.08 7.84
CA PHE A 60 3.18 2.19 9.18
C PHE A 60 1.66 2.03 9.24
N THR A 61 1.02 1.74 8.10
CA THR A 61 -0.44 1.62 8.03
C THR A 61 -0.90 0.24 7.56
N LYS A 62 -2.23 0.05 7.46
CA LYS A 62 -2.80 -1.16 6.83
C LYS A 62 -2.40 -1.30 5.35
N LEU A 63 -1.73 -0.31 4.76
CA LEU A 63 -1.13 -0.36 3.43
C LEU A 63 0.25 -1.05 3.39
N SER A 64 0.83 -1.41 4.55
CA SER A 64 2.15 -2.04 4.65
C SER A 64 2.27 -3.35 3.87
N HIS A 65 1.13 -3.98 3.53
CA HIS A 65 1.06 -5.14 2.66
C HIS A 65 1.74 -4.91 1.30
N ILE A 66 1.85 -3.68 0.81
CA ILE A 66 2.61 -3.38 -0.44
C ILE A 66 4.07 -3.82 -0.30
N VAL A 67 4.68 -3.57 0.86
CA VAL A 67 6.07 -3.95 1.14
C VAL A 67 6.16 -5.41 1.60
N LEU A 68 5.28 -5.80 2.53
CA LEU A 68 5.29 -7.14 3.12
C LEU A 68 4.90 -8.24 2.13
N PHE A 69 4.23 -7.91 1.02
CA PHE A 69 3.93 -8.86 -0.04
C PHE A 69 5.22 -9.55 -0.51
N PHE A 70 6.27 -8.79 -0.84
CA PHE A 70 7.52 -9.38 -1.32
C PHE A 70 8.21 -10.24 -0.26
N ALA A 71 8.26 -9.75 0.98
CA ALA A 71 8.87 -10.49 2.09
C ALA A 71 8.14 -11.82 2.36
N SER A 72 6.80 -11.81 2.38
CA SER A 72 6.01 -13.02 2.59
C SER A 72 6.17 -14.03 1.45
N ARG A 73 6.27 -13.57 0.19
CA ARG A 73 6.51 -14.43 -0.97
C ARG A 73 7.92 -15.03 -0.94
N ALA A 74 8.93 -14.26 -0.53
CA ALA A 74 10.28 -14.77 -0.36
C ALA A 74 10.34 -15.84 0.75
N GLN A 75 9.75 -15.58 1.91
CA GLN A 75 9.70 -16.53 3.02
C GLN A 75 8.98 -17.83 2.62
N LEU A 76 7.82 -17.74 1.97
CA LEU A 76 7.11 -18.92 1.48
C LEU A 76 7.95 -19.73 0.48
N GLY A 77 8.67 -19.05 -0.42
CA GLY A 77 9.59 -19.70 -1.35
C GLY A 77 10.69 -20.47 -0.62
N MET A 78 11.29 -19.87 0.42
CA MET A 78 12.29 -20.52 1.27
C MET A 78 11.71 -21.73 2.02
N ASP A 79 10.53 -21.59 2.63
CA ASP A 79 9.88 -22.68 3.37
C ASP A 79 9.62 -23.89 2.47
N TYR A 80 9.15 -23.68 1.23
CA TYR A 80 8.96 -24.76 0.27
C TYR A 80 10.27 -25.34 -0.25
N ALA A 81 11.31 -24.52 -0.44
CA ALA A 81 12.63 -24.99 -0.83
C ALA A 81 13.23 -25.92 0.25
N ILE A 82 13.16 -25.51 1.52
CA ILE A 82 13.66 -26.31 2.65
C ILE A 82 12.86 -27.62 2.78
N LYS A 83 11.52 -27.56 2.76
CA LYS A 83 10.65 -28.74 2.93
C LYS A 83 10.75 -29.75 1.79
N ARG A 84 11.11 -29.35 0.57
CA ARG A 84 11.32 -30.24 -0.59
C ARG A 84 12.73 -30.85 -0.65
N GLY A 85 13.51 -30.77 0.42
CA GLY A 85 14.86 -31.33 0.47
C GLY A 85 15.95 -30.38 -0.01
N GLY A 86 15.70 -29.06 -0.06
CA GLY A 86 16.70 -28.05 -0.42
C GLY A 86 17.90 -27.98 0.54
N THR A 87 17.77 -28.50 1.77
CA THR A 87 18.91 -28.71 2.69
C THR A 87 19.74 -29.94 2.35
N LYS A 88 19.29 -30.81 1.43
CA LYS A 88 20.07 -31.91 0.84
C LYS A 88 20.66 -31.52 -0.51
N GLY A 89 21.16 -30.28 -0.63
CA GLY A 89 21.96 -29.89 -1.78
C GLY A 89 23.16 -30.82 -1.88
N LYS A 90 23.20 -31.67 -2.92
CA LYS A 90 24.50 -32.14 -3.41
C LYS A 90 25.28 -30.87 -3.74
N GLY A 91 26.44 -30.68 -3.10
CA GLY A 91 27.24 -29.47 -3.24
C GLY A 91 27.40 -29.08 -4.70
N MET A 92 27.44 -27.78 -4.98
CA MET A 92 27.69 -27.25 -6.31
C MET A 92 28.93 -27.92 -6.90
N VAL A 93 28.71 -28.86 -7.81
CA VAL A 93 29.74 -29.49 -8.63
C VAL A 93 29.96 -28.53 -9.78
N TRP A 94 30.87 -27.57 -9.56
CA TRP A 94 31.67 -27.05 -10.65
C TRP A 94 32.84 -28.00 -10.89
#